data_AF-A0A4W5Q787-F1
#
_entry.id   AF-A0A4W5Q787-F1
#
_cell.length_a   1.000
_cell.length_b   1.000
_cell.length_c   1.000
_cell.angle_alpha   90.00
_cell.angle_beta   90.00
_cell.angle_gamma   90.00
#
_symmetry.space_group_name_H-M   'P 1'
#
loop_
_entity.id
_entity.type
_entity.pdbx_description
1 polymer ?
#
loop_
_entity_poly.entity_id
_entity_poly.type
_entity_poly.pdbx_seq_one_letter_code
_entity_poly.pdbx_strand_id
1 'polypeptide(L)'
;MLNVKGIGMAFSLEERLQLGIHGLLPPCFLSQDVQLLRVLKNYEMKRDDLDRYVFLMGLQDRNEKLFYRVLTSDTERFMPIVYTPTVGLACQMYGLAFRRPR
;
A
#
# COMPACT_ATOMS: atom_id res chain seq x y z
N MET A 1 6.30 -18.61 -10.30
CA MET A 1 5.65 -18.09 -9.08
C MET A 1 4.64 -17.04 -9.53
N LEU A 2 3.33 -17.37 -9.52
CA LEU A 2 2.30 -16.46 -10.02
C LEU A 2 2.36 -15.15 -9.23
N ASN A 3 2.47 -14.02 -9.94
CA ASN A 3 2.68 -12.72 -9.34
C ASN A 3 1.34 -12.18 -8.79
N VAL A 4 0.95 -12.65 -7.60
CA VAL A 4 -0.26 -12.22 -6.86
C VAL A 4 -0.13 -10.78 -6.33
N LYS A 5 1.01 -10.10 -6.57
CA LYS A 5 1.20 -8.70 -6.17
C LYS A 5 0.30 -7.80 -7.01
N GLY A 6 -0.67 -7.15 -6.36
CA GLY A 6 -1.24 -5.90 -6.90
C GLY A 6 -2.75 -5.74 -6.85
N ILE A 7 -3.54 -6.73 -6.43
CA ILE A 7 -5.02 -6.60 -6.45
C ILE A 7 -5.70 -7.09 -5.16
N GLY A 8 -5.01 -7.88 -4.32
CA GLY A 8 -5.49 -8.22 -2.97
C GLY A 8 -6.89 -8.82 -2.97
N MET A 9 -7.82 -8.24 -2.21
CA MET A 9 -9.22 -8.70 -2.14
C MET A 9 -10.09 -8.28 -3.34
N ALA A 10 -9.53 -7.58 -4.34
CA ALA A 10 -10.27 -7.19 -5.55
C ALA A 10 -10.30 -8.29 -6.63
N PHE A 11 -9.61 -9.42 -6.44
CA PHE A 11 -9.76 -10.57 -7.35
C PHE A 11 -11.18 -11.12 -7.32
N SER A 12 -11.79 -11.25 -8.49
CA SER A 12 -13.08 -11.91 -8.69
C SER A 12 -13.00 -13.39 -8.33
N LEU A 13 -14.14 -14.05 -8.15
CA LEU A 13 -14.16 -15.49 -7.88
C LEU A 13 -13.49 -16.28 -9.02
N GLU A 14 -13.77 -15.90 -10.26
CA GLU A 14 -13.20 -16.52 -11.46
C GLU A 14 -11.67 -16.39 -11.49
N GLU A 15 -11.14 -15.19 -11.25
CA GLU A 15 -9.69 -14.95 -11.19
C GLU A 15 -9.05 -15.76 -10.06
N ARG A 16 -9.70 -15.85 -8.89
CA ARG A 16 -9.18 -16.63 -7.76
C ARG A 16 -9.09 -18.13 -8.09
N LEU A 17 -10.06 -18.67 -8.80
CA LEU A 17 -10.08 -20.06 -9.24
C LEU A 17 -9.01 -20.31 -10.32
N GLN A 18 -8.95 -19.46 -11.34
CA GLN A 18 -7.96 -19.55 -12.43
C GLN A 18 -6.52 -19.42 -11.93
N LEU A 19 -6.27 -18.57 -10.94
CA LEU A 19 -4.95 -18.36 -10.34
C LEU A 19 -4.62 -19.36 -9.22
N GLY A 20 -5.55 -20.23 -8.83
CA GLY A 20 -5.34 -21.20 -7.75
C GLY A 20 -5.16 -20.58 -6.36
N ILE A 21 -5.72 -19.38 -6.14
CA ILE A 21 -5.64 -18.63 -4.88
C ILE A 21 -6.97 -18.66 -4.10
N HIS A 22 -7.97 -19.39 -4.58
CA HIS A 22 -9.20 -19.66 -3.84
C HIS A 22 -8.87 -20.41 -2.53
N GLY A 23 -9.39 -19.94 -1.40
CA GLY A 23 -9.05 -20.44 -0.06
C GLY A 23 -7.82 -19.79 0.60
N LEU A 24 -6.96 -19.11 -0.17
CA LEU A 24 -5.80 -18.36 0.38
C LEU A 24 -6.14 -16.90 0.72
N LEU A 25 -7.28 -16.42 0.25
CA LEU A 25 -7.80 -15.08 0.52
C LEU A 25 -9.10 -15.17 1.34
N PRO A 26 -9.38 -14.19 2.22
CA PRO A 26 -10.68 -14.10 2.89
C PRO A 26 -11.84 -14.16 1.88
N PRO A 27 -13.02 -14.69 2.26
CA PRO A 27 -14.14 -14.92 1.34
C PRO A 27 -14.80 -13.64 0.81
N CYS A 28 -14.42 -12.46 1.32
CA CYS A 28 -14.96 -11.20 0.87
C CYS A 28 -14.27 -10.68 -0.40
N PHE A 29 -15.03 -9.95 -1.21
CA PHE A 29 -14.60 -9.27 -2.42
C PHE A 29 -14.70 -7.77 -2.17
N LEU A 30 -13.60 -7.05 -2.29
CA LEU A 30 -13.57 -5.61 -2.03
C LEU A 30 -13.17 -4.87 -3.28
N SER A 31 -14.01 -3.92 -3.68
CA SER A 31 -13.66 -2.97 -4.73
C SER A 31 -12.41 -2.19 -4.34
N GLN A 32 -11.71 -1.69 -5.34
CA GLN A 32 -10.50 -0.92 -5.12
C GLN A 32 -10.80 0.43 -4.41
N ASP A 33 -12.03 0.97 -4.51
CA ASP A 33 -12.50 2.12 -3.70
C ASP A 33 -12.57 1.79 -2.21
N VAL A 34 -13.13 0.63 -1.85
CA VAL A 34 -13.22 0.21 -0.44
C VAL A 34 -11.82 -0.04 0.12
N GLN A 35 -10.91 -0.59 -0.69
CA GLN A 35 -9.51 -0.74 -0.30
C GLN A 35 -8.81 0.62 -0.10
N LEU A 36 -9.05 1.59 -0.99
CA LEU A 36 -8.54 2.96 -0.85
C LEU A 36 -9.03 3.60 0.46
N LEU A 37 -10.34 3.55 0.75
CA LEU A 37 -10.90 4.09 1.99
C LEU A 37 -10.26 3.49 3.25
N ARG A 38 -9.99 2.18 3.25
CA ARG A 38 -9.29 1.51 4.36
C ARG A 38 -7.85 1.99 4.51
N VAL A 39 -7.14 2.19 3.41
CA VAL A 39 -5.78 2.74 3.43
C VAL A 39 -5.79 4.16 3.99
N LEU A 40 -6.68 5.02 3.50
CA LEU A 40 -6.81 6.41 3.97
C LEU A 40 -7.11 6.47 5.46
N LYS A 41 -8.07 5.67 5.96
CA LYS A 41 -8.39 5.62 7.39
C LYS A 41 -7.17 5.20 8.24
N ASN A 42 -6.41 4.20 7.80
CA ASN A 42 -5.20 3.77 8.50
C ASN A 42 -4.07 4.80 8.41
N TYR A 43 -4.01 5.56 7.33
CA TYR A 43 -3.07 6.66 7.13
C TYR A 43 -3.34 7.82 8.10
N GLU A 44 -4.61 8.19 8.34
CA GLU A 44 -4.96 9.23 9.31
C GLU A 44 -4.55 8.86 10.75
N MET A 45 -4.50 7.56 11.07
CA MET A 45 -4.10 7.07 12.39
C MET A 45 -2.59 7.11 12.63
N LYS A 46 -1.79 7.52 11.64
CA LYS A 46 -0.33 7.65 11.79
C LYS A 46 0.03 8.92 12.56
N ARG A 47 1.04 8.79 13.42
CA ARG A 47 1.38 9.81 14.42
C ARG A 47 2.06 11.02 13.80
N ASP A 48 2.98 10.76 12.88
CA ASP A 48 3.79 11.76 12.20
C ASP A 48 4.05 11.37 10.74
N ASP A 49 4.78 12.23 10.02
CA ASP A 49 5.06 12.04 8.60
C ASP A 49 6.03 10.90 8.32
N LEU A 50 6.91 10.56 9.27
CA LEU A 50 7.80 9.41 9.13
C LEU A 50 7.00 8.10 9.23
N ASP A 51 6.08 8.00 10.18
CA ASP A 51 5.15 6.88 10.31
C ASP A 51 4.26 6.73 9.06
N ARG A 52 3.81 7.85 8.48
CA ARG A 52 3.06 7.88 7.21
C ARG A 52 3.91 7.39 6.04
N TYR A 53 5.15 7.86 5.94
CA TYR A 53 6.12 7.40 4.94
C TYR A 53 6.32 5.88 5.05
N VAL A 54 6.65 5.36 6.24
CA VAL A 54 6.87 3.92 6.45
C VAL A 54 5.62 3.11 6.10
N PHE A 55 4.43 3.63 6.41
CA PHE A 55 3.17 3.01 6.05
C PHE A 55 2.96 2.93 4.52
N LEU A 56 3.17 4.03 3.81
CA LEU A 56 3.03 4.10 2.35
C LEU A 56 4.09 3.25 1.63
N MET A 57 5.32 3.27 2.11
CA MET A 57 6.38 2.40 1.58
C MET A 57 6.07 0.92 1.79
N GLY A 58 5.51 0.55 2.95
CA GLY A 58 5.01 -0.80 3.16
C GLY A 58 3.81 -1.16 2.26
N LEU A 59 2.97 -0.19 1.89
CA LEU A 59 1.88 -0.41 0.94
C LEU A 59 2.42 -0.68 -0.47
N GLN A 60 3.41 0.09 -0.92
CA GLN A 60 4.08 -0.10 -2.21
C GLN A 60 4.61 -1.54 -2.35
N ASP A 61 5.28 -2.06 -1.32
CA ASP A 61 5.87 -3.41 -1.33
C ASP A 61 4.82 -4.54 -1.43
N ARG A 62 3.59 -4.30 -0.92
CA ARG A 62 2.50 -5.29 -0.86
C ARG A 62 1.51 -5.18 -2.03
N ASN A 63 1.16 -3.96 -2.41
CA ASN A 63 0.16 -3.66 -3.41
C ASN A 63 0.48 -2.33 -4.12
N GLU A 64 1.37 -2.42 -5.09
CA GLU A 64 1.85 -1.31 -5.90
C GLU A 64 0.72 -0.57 -6.63
N LYS A 65 -0.26 -1.28 -7.20
CA LYS A 65 -1.42 -0.62 -7.86
C LYS A 65 -2.22 0.23 -6.88
N LEU A 66 -2.44 -0.26 -5.66
CA LEU A 66 -3.15 0.50 -4.62
C LEU A 66 -2.32 1.66 -4.10
N PHE A 67 -0.98 1.50 -4.01
CA PHE A 67 -0.08 2.60 -3.67
C PHE A 67 -0.21 3.76 -4.67
N TYR A 68 -0.08 3.49 -5.98
CA TYR A 68 -0.23 4.56 -6.98
C TYR A 68 -1.62 5.16 -6.96
N ARG A 69 -2.66 4.35 -6.76
CA ARG A 69 -4.03 4.86 -6.63
C ARG A 69 -4.21 5.82 -5.45
N VAL A 70 -3.56 5.56 -4.31
CA VAL A 70 -3.57 6.48 -3.15
C VAL A 70 -2.90 7.79 -3.54
N LEU A 71 -1.70 7.74 -4.13
CA LEU A 71 -0.97 8.94 -4.53
C LEU A 71 -1.79 9.80 -5.50
N THR A 72 -2.42 9.19 -6.51
CA THR A 72 -3.24 9.91 -7.49
C THR A 72 -4.58 10.41 -6.96
N SER A 73 -5.04 9.91 -5.81
CA SER A 73 -6.31 10.36 -5.22
C SER A 73 -6.22 11.77 -4.65
N ASP A 74 -5.02 12.18 -4.22
CA ASP A 74 -4.72 13.53 -3.74
C ASP A 74 -3.19 13.75 -3.77
N THR A 75 -2.68 14.07 -4.95
CA THR A 75 -1.23 14.16 -5.19
C THR A 75 -0.57 15.20 -4.29
N GLU A 76 -1.19 16.36 -4.12
CA GLU A 76 -0.64 17.46 -3.30
C GLU A 76 -0.50 17.04 -1.84
N ARG A 77 -1.45 16.26 -1.32
CA ARG A 77 -1.42 15.72 0.04
C ARG A 77 -0.33 14.68 0.25
N PHE A 78 -0.11 13.78 -0.70
CA PHE A 78 0.78 12.63 -0.49
C PHE A 78 2.22 12.84 -0.95
N MET A 79 2.46 13.73 -1.93
CA MET A 79 3.81 13.97 -2.44
C MET A 79 4.82 14.44 -1.39
N PRO A 80 4.49 15.36 -0.46
CA PRO A 80 5.42 15.78 0.60
C PRO A 80 5.81 14.66 1.57
N ILE A 81 5.00 13.60 1.63
CA ILE A 81 5.23 12.45 2.49
C ILE A 81 6.17 11.46 1.82
N VAL A 82 5.98 11.15 0.53
CA VAL A 82 6.83 10.15 -0.18
C VAL A 82 8.08 10.74 -0.81
N TYR A 83 8.16 12.07 -0.93
CA TYR A 83 9.29 12.82 -1.45
C TYR A 83 9.78 13.83 -0.40
N THR A 84 10.19 15.02 -0.82
CA THR A 84 10.70 16.06 0.10
C THR A 84 9.57 16.75 0.88
N PRO A 85 9.74 17.03 2.19
CA PRO A 85 10.98 16.87 2.98
C PRO A 85 11.14 15.48 3.63
N THR A 86 10.07 14.69 3.74
CA THR A 86 9.99 13.49 4.58
C THR A 86 10.95 12.38 4.16
N VAL A 87 11.20 12.19 2.85
CA VAL A 87 12.17 11.22 2.35
C VAL A 87 13.59 11.50 2.87
N GLY A 88 13.95 12.78 3.06
CA GLY A 88 15.24 13.17 3.63
C GLY A 88 15.39 12.67 5.08
N LEU A 89 14.34 12.86 5.88
CA LEU A 89 14.29 12.33 7.25
C LEU A 89 14.32 10.80 7.27
N ALA A 90 13.58 10.14 6.38
CA ALA A 90 13.59 8.68 6.26
C ALA A 90 14.99 8.14 5.87
N CYS A 91 15.71 8.83 4.99
CA CYS A 91 17.09 8.48 4.63
C CYS A 91 18.05 8.60 5.82
N GLN A 92 17.91 9.64 6.65
CA GLN A 92 18.71 9.80 7.87
C GLN A 92 18.47 8.67 8.87
N MET A 93 17.23 8.17 8.93
CA MET A 93 16.82 7.09 9.85
C MET A 93 16.79 5.70 9.20
N TYR A 94 17.33 5.55 7.98
CA TYR A 94 17.11 4.37 7.14
C TYR A 94 17.55 3.06 7.82
N GLY A 95 18.69 3.08 8.53
CA GLY A 95 19.17 1.91 9.27
C GLY A 95 18.23 1.43 10.39
N LEU A 96 17.47 2.34 10.99
CA LEU A 96 16.46 2.02 12.02
C LEU A 96 15.09 1.68 11.42
N ALA A 97 14.78 2.23 10.24
CA ALA A 97 13.50 2.05 9.56
C ALA A 97 13.48 0.91 8.52
N PHE A 98 14.62 0.27 8.26
CA PHE A 98 14.77 -0.76 7.23
C PHE A 98 13.86 -1.97 7.48
N ARG A 99 13.11 -2.38 6.45
CA ARG A 99 12.23 -3.56 6.51
C ARG A 99 12.45 -4.54 5.36
N ARG A 100 12.65 -4.04 4.15
CA ARG A 100 12.92 -4.85 2.95
C ARG A 100 13.89 -4.11 2.04
N PRO A 101 14.83 -4.82 1.38
CA PRO A 101 15.64 -4.22 0.34
C PRO A 101 14.74 -3.83 -0.84
N ARG A 102 15.06 -2.69 -1.45
CA ARG A 102 14.37 -2.13 -2.62
C ARG A 102 15.30 -2.16 -3.82
#